data_AF-A0A914E947-F1
#
_entry.id   AF-A0A914E947-F1
#
_cell.length_a   1.000
_cell.length_b   1.000
_cell.length_c   1.000
_cell.angle_alpha   90.00
_cell.angle_beta   90.00
_cell.angle_gamma   90.00
#
_symmetry.space_group_name_H-M   'P 1'
#
loop_
_entity.id
_entity.type
_entity.pdbx_description
1 polymer ?
#
loop_
_entity_poly.entity_id
_entity_poly.type
_entity_poly.pdbx_seq_one_letter_code
_entity_poly.pdbx_strand_id
1 'polypeptide(L)'
;MFSSTSTSMITIPQLNDDQWEDVEFETPDQFVEHNREKLGIPAFLRINECRKRILHWILPTNLSQDSLLKRERVNKSRACALICVKLAEYLMQFGIMLPEILFNKKGKNTEEKIFNIMGYPLPPRFLNAYVKAIVDGNKVYNKRPTESGFGVEEALTLMGSGMVLVQRSKRAYAGKLHGYMRQAIDIIHKDEKLSRLKQVFFLLGSVSHCILVIYQPWNKTIAYVDSSGHHDDGGTFVMCRESQLVYFCRAMILRMHMQRDSFCLYWIARKEKDSILPTPLLFSLAKKSSRQYVIN
;
A
#
# COMPACT_ATOMS: atom_id res chain seq x y z
N MET A 1 14.82 -26.29 -26.97
CA MET A 1 15.84 -25.25 -26.77
C MET A 1 15.11 -23.94 -26.56
N PHE A 2 15.00 -23.48 -25.30
CA PHE A 2 14.42 -22.16 -25.01
C PHE A 2 15.57 -21.13 -25.02
N SER A 3 15.48 -20.18 -25.94
CA SER A 3 16.39 -19.05 -26.05
C SER A 3 16.20 -18.15 -24.81
N SER A 4 17.23 -18.07 -23.97
CA SER A 4 17.34 -17.10 -22.89
C SER A 4 17.63 -15.72 -23.47
N THR A 5 16.63 -14.86 -23.56
CA THR A 5 16.87 -13.42 -23.75
C THR A 5 17.54 -12.90 -22.48
N SER A 6 18.81 -12.50 -22.61
CA SER A 6 19.59 -11.89 -21.55
C SER A 6 18.97 -10.57 -21.11
N THR A 7 18.34 -10.58 -19.94
CA THR A 7 17.91 -9.35 -19.26
C THR A 7 19.16 -8.61 -18.81
N SER A 8 19.51 -7.51 -19.46
CA SER A 8 20.52 -6.59 -18.93
C SER A 8 19.98 -5.98 -17.64
N MET A 9 20.48 -6.45 -16.49
CA MET A 9 20.22 -5.80 -15.21
C MET A 9 20.87 -4.42 -15.24
N ILE A 10 20.06 -3.38 -15.42
CA ILE A 10 20.53 -2.01 -15.19
C ILE A 10 20.86 -1.91 -13.71
N THR A 11 22.15 -1.79 -13.40
CA THR A 11 22.64 -1.59 -12.04
C THR A 11 22.40 -0.13 -11.67
N ILE A 12 21.45 0.12 -10.78
CA ILE A 12 21.16 1.48 -10.31
C ILE A 12 22.17 1.83 -9.21
N PRO A 13 22.76 3.04 -9.23
CA PRO A 13 23.65 3.49 -8.17
C PRO A 13 22.93 3.42 -6.82
N GLN A 14 23.53 2.70 -5.88
CA GLN A 14 22.98 2.58 -4.53
C GLN A 14 23.29 3.87 -3.74
N LEU A 15 22.27 4.54 -3.19
CA LEU A 15 22.41 5.85 -2.51
C LEU A 15 22.66 5.71 -1.00
N ASN A 16 23.48 6.61 -0.42
CA ASN A 16 23.64 6.78 1.03
C ASN A 16 22.67 7.85 1.56
N ASP A 17 22.33 7.80 2.86
CA ASP A 17 21.45 8.79 3.51
C ASP A 17 21.94 10.24 3.36
N ASP A 18 23.26 10.45 3.37
CA ASP A 18 23.90 11.78 3.29
C ASP A 18 23.79 12.45 1.90
N GLN A 19 23.20 11.77 0.90
CA GLN A 19 23.12 12.25 -0.49
C GLN A 19 21.75 12.84 -0.86
N TRP A 20 20.79 12.82 0.07
CA TRP A 20 19.48 13.44 -0.10
C TRP A 20 19.54 14.86 0.42
N GLU A 21 19.57 15.83 -0.49
CA GLU A 21 19.49 17.24 -0.11
C GLU A 21 18.21 17.47 0.71
N ASP A 22 18.32 18.20 1.83
CA ASP A 22 17.18 18.66 2.63
C ASP A 22 16.48 19.85 1.94
N VAL A 23 16.24 19.70 0.63
CA VAL A 23 15.37 20.58 -0.12
C VAL A 23 13.93 20.14 0.17
N GLU A 24 13.13 21.05 0.70
CA GLU A 24 11.69 20.81 0.83
C GLU A 24 11.05 20.86 -0.56
N PHE A 25 10.51 19.72 -1.01
CA PHE A 25 9.76 19.63 -2.26
C PHE A 25 8.27 19.74 -1.97
N GLU A 26 7.56 20.59 -2.71
CA GLU A 26 6.12 20.80 -2.52
C GLU A 26 5.30 19.57 -2.98
N THR A 27 5.83 18.77 -3.92
CA THR A 27 5.15 17.59 -4.47
C THR A 27 6.08 16.37 -4.64
N PRO A 28 5.54 15.14 -4.67
CA PRO A 28 6.31 13.95 -5.00
C PRO A 28 6.89 13.97 -6.41
N ASP A 29 6.21 14.64 -7.34
CA ASP A 29 6.64 14.73 -8.75
C ASP A 29 7.92 15.57 -8.87
N GLN A 30 7.97 16.75 -8.23
CA GLN A 30 9.17 17.59 -8.16
C GLN A 30 10.34 16.86 -7.49
N PHE A 31 10.08 16.12 -6.41
CA PHE A 31 11.10 15.33 -5.71
C PHE A 31 11.74 14.29 -6.64
N VAL A 32 10.92 13.53 -7.37
CA VAL A 32 11.44 12.50 -8.28
C VAL A 32 12.14 13.11 -9.48
N GLU A 33 11.62 14.22 -10.02
CA GLU A 33 12.27 14.92 -11.14
C GLU A 33 13.66 15.42 -10.75
N HIS A 34 13.80 16.04 -9.58
CA HIS A 34 15.08 16.50 -9.04
C HIS A 34 16.06 15.35 -8.79
N ASN A 35 15.56 14.19 -8.35
CA ASN A 35 16.39 13.04 -7.97
C ASN A 35 16.40 11.93 -9.03
N ARG A 36 15.98 12.21 -10.27
CA ARG A 36 15.72 11.18 -11.30
C ARG A 36 16.94 10.32 -11.61
N GLU A 37 18.09 10.97 -11.78
CA GLU A 37 19.37 10.32 -12.06
C GLU A 37 19.84 9.45 -10.90
N LYS A 38 19.63 9.93 -9.66
CA LYS A 38 19.97 9.20 -8.42
C LYS A 38 19.07 7.97 -8.23
N LEU A 39 17.77 8.11 -8.47
CA LEU A 39 16.77 7.07 -8.25
C LEU A 39 16.85 5.93 -9.28
N GLY A 40 17.39 6.20 -10.47
CA GLY A 40 17.57 5.23 -11.55
C GLY A 40 16.30 4.43 -11.89
N ILE A 41 15.11 5.01 -11.70
CA ILE A 41 13.82 4.32 -11.78
C ILE A 41 13.69 3.60 -13.13
N PRO A 42 13.78 2.26 -13.19
CA PRO A 42 13.55 1.54 -14.43
C PRO A 42 12.06 1.58 -14.74
N ALA A 43 11.73 1.67 -16.03
CA ALA A 43 10.37 1.48 -16.53
C ALA A 43 9.85 0.04 -16.36
N PHE A 44 10.61 -0.85 -15.70
CA PHE A 44 10.29 -2.26 -15.66
C PHE A 44 9.36 -2.59 -14.52
N LEU A 45 8.15 -2.91 -14.95
CA LEU A 45 7.01 -3.22 -14.16
C LEU A 45 6.58 -4.62 -14.56
N ARG A 46 6.92 -5.62 -13.76
CA ARG A 46 6.46 -6.98 -14.04
C ARG A 46 5.00 -7.08 -13.64
N ILE A 47 4.12 -7.25 -14.61
CA ILE A 47 2.70 -7.59 -14.39
C ILE A 47 2.62 -9.11 -14.28
N ASN A 48 2.25 -9.62 -13.10
CA ASN A 48 1.88 -11.02 -12.97
C ASN A 48 0.36 -11.12 -12.87
N GLU A 49 -0.30 -11.46 -13.98
CA GLU A 49 -1.73 -11.73 -13.99
C GLU A 49 -2.03 -13.06 -13.30
N CYS A 50 -2.13 -13.03 -11.97
CA CYS A 50 -2.67 -14.17 -11.24
C CYS A 50 -4.16 -14.30 -11.57
N ARG A 51 -4.51 -15.32 -12.39
CA ARG A 51 -5.88 -15.76 -12.69
C ARG A 51 -6.76 -14.74 -13.45
N LYS A 52 -6.21 -14.02 -14.45
CA LYS A 52 -6.94 -13.09 -15.37
C LYS A 52 -7.74 -11.97 -14.67
N ARG A 53 -7.52 -11.71 -13.38
CA ARG A 53 -8.44 -10.92 -12.54
C ARG A 53 -7.78 -10.03 -11.48
N ILE A 54 -6.47 -10.13 -11.33
CA ILE A 54 -5.66 -9.33 -10.40
C ILE A 54 -4.49 -8.76 -11.20
N LEU A 55 -4.27 -7.46 -11.04
CA LEU A 55 -3.06 -6.79 -11.53
C LEU A 55 -2.05 -6.77 -10.39
N HIS A 56 -0.86 -7.31 -10.64
CA HIS A 56 0.23 -7.36 -9.67
C HIS A 56 1.46 -6.76 -10.29
N TRP A 57 1.87 -5.62 -9.76
CA TRP A 57 3.08 -4.92 -10.10
C TRP A 57 4.17 -5.23 -9.08
N ILE A 58 5.25 -5.82 -9.56
CA ILE A 58 6.46 -6.05 -8.77
C ILE A 58 7.49 -5.02 -9.20
N LEU A 59 7.96 -4.23 -8.23
CA LEU A 59 9.01 -3.24 -8.44
C LEU A 59 10.40 -3.89 -8.37
N PRO A 60 11.40 -3.31 -9.05
CA PRO A 60 12.80 -3.71 -8.90
C PRO A 60 13.26 -3.75 -7.43
N THR A 61 14.17 -4.66 -7.08
CA THR A 61 14.64 -4.90 -5.70
C THR A 61 15.12 -3.64 -4.99
N ASN A 62 15.79 -2.75 -5.71
CA ASN A 62 16.28 -1.48 -5.19
C ASN A 62 15.15 -0.49 -4.83
N LEU A 63 13.93 -0.67 -5.37
CA LEU A 63 12.73 0.08 -5.01
C LEU A 63 11.94 -0.66 -3.93
N SER A 64 12.58 -0.87 -2.79
CA SER A 64 11.98 -1.37 -1.56
C SER A 64 12.45 -0.53 -0.38
N GLN A 65 11.70 -0.56 0.72
CA GLN A 65 12.06 0.20 1.93
C GLN A 65 13.45 -0.17 2.48
N ASP A 66 13.89 -1.41 2.27
CA ASP A 66 15.16 -1.90 2.82
C ASP A 66 16.35 -1.56 1.90
N SER A 67 16.12 -1.55 0.59
CA SER A 67 17.20 -1.44 -0.40
C SER A 67 17.44 0.00 -0.88
N LEU A 68 16.40 0.84 -0.92
CA LEU A 68 16.51 2.18 -1.52
C LEU A 68 17.54 3.06 -0.81
N LEU A 69 17.70 2.90 0.51
CA LEU A 69 18.63 3.67 1.36
C LEU A 69 19.70 2.81 2.04
N LYS A 70 20.02 1.62 1.51
CA LYS A 70 21.05 0.71 2.06
C LYS A 70 20.92 0.44 3.57
N ARG A 71 19.74 0.02 4.03
CA ARG A 71 19.65 -0.42 5.43
C ARG A 71 20.54 -1.64 5.64
N GLU A 72 21.35 -1.62 6.70
CA GLU A 72 22.01 -2.83 7.17
C GLU A 72 20.95 -3.90 7.47
N ARG A 73 21.20 -5.13 7.00
CA ARG A 73 20.23 -6.24 6.91
C ARG A 73 19.56 -6.63 8.23
N VAL A 74 19.99 -6.08 9.36
CA VAL A 74 19.60 -6.49 10.72
C VAL A 74 18.15 -6.14 11.04
N ASN A 75 17.55 -5.11 10.39
CA ASN A 75 16.23 -4.59 10.75
C ASN A 75 15.27 -4.39 9.56
N LYS A 76 15.06 -5.46 8.77
CA LYS A 76 14.17 -5.42 7.59
C LYS A 76 12.70 -5.15 7.97
N SER A 77 11.97 -4.42 7.13
CA SER A 77 10.51 -4.18 7.21
C SER A 77 9.98 -3.24 8.31
N ARG A 78 10.83 -2.57 9.10
CA ARG A 78 10.37 -1.84 10.29
C ARG A 78 9.89 -0.40 10.07
N ALA A 79 10.05 0.16 8.88
CA ALA A 79 9.51 1.48 8.52
C ALA A 79 8.16 1.39 7.79
N CYS A 80 7.64 0.19 7.55
CA CYS A 80 6.44 -0.04 6.75
C CYS A 80 5.24 0.82 7.18
N ALA A 81 4.99 0.98 8.49
CA ALA A 81 3.90 1.80 9.00
C ALA A 81 4.09 3.30 8.70
N LEU A 82 5.31 3.83 8.87
CA LEU A 82 5.65 5.22 8.50
C LEU A 82 5.40 5.46 7.01
N ILE A 83 5.89 4.54 6.17
CA ILE A 83 5.75 4.61 4.72
C ILE A 83 4.28 4.52 4.30
N CYS A 84 3.50 3.61 4.90
CA CYS A 84 2.07 3.47 4.60
C CYS A 84 1.28 4.73 4.97
N VAL A 85 1.53 5.30 6.15
CA VAL A 85 0.88 6.55 6.58
C VAL A 85 1.24 7.69 5.62
N LYS A 86 2.53 7.85 5.29
CA LYS A 86 2.97 8.95 4.42
C LYS A 86 2.49 8.81 2.99
N LEU A 87 2.46 7.57 2.47
CA LEU A 87 1.89 7.29 1.16
C LEU A 87 0.39 7.64 1.15
N ALA A 88 -0.37 7.24 2.16
CA ALA A 88 -1.79 7.61 2.25
C ALA A 88 -2.00 9.13 2.29
N GLU A 89 -1.14 9.86 3.01
CA GLU A 89 -1.14 11.33 3.04
C GLU A 89 -0.93 11.91 1.65
N TYR A 90 0.11 11.46 0.93
CA TYR A 90 0.40 11.94 -0.43
C TYR A 90 -0.72 11.62 -1.42
N LEU A 91 -1.25 10.41 -1.39
CA LEU A 91 -2.35 10.03 -2.27
C LEU A 91 -3.57 10.94 -2.05
N MET A 92 -3.87 11.23 -0.79
CA MET A 92 -5.00 12.07 -0.41
C MET A 92 -4.78 13.55 -0.69
N GLN A 93 -3.61 14.11 -0.33
CA GLN A 93 -3.30 15.52 -0.47
C GLN A 93 -3.17 15.94 -1.94
N PHE A 94 -2.56 15.08 -2.77
CA PHE A 94 -2.33 15.37 -4.19
C PHE A 94 -3.38 14.77 -5.12
N GLY A 95 -4.44 14.16 -4.56
CA GLY A 95 -5.56 13.58 -5.30
C GLY A 95 -5.14 12.46 -6.26
N ILE A 96 -4.16 11.64 -5.87
CA ILE A 96 -3.62 10.56 -6.71
C ILE A 96 -4.56 9.35 -6.62
N MET A 97 -5.29 9.13 -7.71
CA MET A 97 -6.27 8.05 -7.82
C MET A 97 -5.65 6.77 -8.38
N LEU A 98 -6.14 5.62 -7.93
CA LEU A 98 -5.88 4.35 -8.60
C LEU A 98 -6.56 4.35 -9.99
N PRO A 99 -5.96 3.67 -10.98
CA PRO A 99 -6.58 3.54 -12.30
C PRO A 99 -7.81 2.64 -12.23
N GLU A 100 -8.78 2.89 -13.10
CA GLU A 100 -9.98 2.08 -13.19
C GLU A 100 -9.67 0.70 -13.81
N ILE A 101 -10.14 -0.37 -13.16
CA ILE A 101 -10.10 -1.71 -13.76
C ILE A 101 -11.39 -1.97 -14.53
N LEU A 102 -11.28 -2.03 -15.85
CA LEU A 102 -12.35 -2.44 -16.77
C LEU A 102 -12.17 -3.93 -17.12
N PHE A 103 -13.03 -4.80 -16.60
CA PHE A 103 -13.13 -6.19 -17.07
C PHE A 103 -14.30 -6.29 -18.05
N ASN A 104 -14.03 -6.74 -19.28
CA ASN A 104 -15.07 -6.90 -20.29
C ASN A 104 -16.08 -7.97 -19.84
N LYS A 105 -17.36 -7.59 -19.69
CA LYS A 105 -18.43 -8.45 -19.14
C LYS A 105 -18.99 -9.49 -20.13
N LYS A 106 -18.63 -9.42 -21.42
CA LYS A 106 -19.18 -10.33 -22.43
C LYS A 106 -18.15 -11.40 -22.81
N GLY A 107 -18.28 -12.57 -22.19
CA GLY A 107 -17.79 -13.81 -22.77
C GLY A 107 -18.60 -14.09 -24.03
N LYS A 108 -17.96 -13.95 -25.20
CA LYS A 108 -18.26 -14.56 -26.51
C LYS A 108 -17.41 -13.84 -27.55
N ASN A 109 -16.13 -14.17 -27.58
CA ASN A 109 -15.49 -14.65 -28.79
C ASN A 109 -14.06 -15.07 -28.45
N THR A 110 -13.76 -16.28 -28.90
CA THR A 110 -12.45 -16.87 -29.12
C THR A 110 -11.51 -15.87 -29.77
N GLU A 111 -10.24 -15.98 -29.38
CA GLU A 111 -9.11 -15.10 -29.67
C GLU A 111 -8.92 -13.94 -28.67
N GLU A 112 -7.72 -13.94 -28.14
CA GLU A 112 -7.06 -12.90 -27.37
C GLU A 112 -7.32 -11.49 -27.94
N LYS A 113 -7.06 -10.47 -27.11
CA LYS A 113 -7.12 -9.02 -27.41
C LYS A 113 -8.55 -8.51 -27.25
N ILE A 114 -8.95 -7.99 -26.09
CA ILE A 114 -8.35 -6.80 -25.47
C ILE A 114 -8.22 -7.01 -23.95
N PHE A 115 -7.20 -7.77 -23.56
CA PHE A 115 -6.26 -7.21 -22.59
C PHE A 115 -5.30 -6.36 -23.44
N ASN A 116 -5.63 -5.09 -23.70
CA ASN A 116 -4.60 -4.12 -24.15
C ASN A 116 -3.71 -3.75 -22.95
N ILE A 117 -3.24 -4.75 -22.20
CA ILE A 117 -2.18 -4.62 -21.21
C ILE A 117 -0.88 -5.04 -21.92
N MET A 118 -0.54 -4.34 -23.00
CA MET A 118 0.89 -4.08 -23.20
C MET A 118 1.27 -3.10 -22.10
N GLY A 119 1.88 -3.61 -21.03
CA GLY A 119 2.62 -2.84 -20.03
C GLY A 119 2.03 -1.50 -19.63
N TYR A 120 0.88 -1.46 -18.94
CA TYR A 120 0.49 -0.24 -18.24
C TYR A 120 1.51 -0.01 -17.12
N PRO A 121 2.45 0.97 -17.25
CA PRO A 121 3.34 1.31 -16.15
C PRO A 121 2.49 1.67 -14.92
N LEU A 122 3.00 1.40 -13.73
CA LEU A 122 2.43 1.98 -12.52
C LEU A 122 2.28 3.49 -12.77
N PRO A 123 1.12 4.11 -12.50
CA PRO A 123 0.92 5.51 -12.82
C PRO A 123 2.08 6.35 -12.26
N PRO A 124 2.78 7.16 -13.08
CA PRO A 124 4.01 7.82 -12.64
C PRO A 124 3.84 8.61 -11.35
N ARG A 125 2.73 9.34 -11.20
CA ARG A 125 2.42 10.10 -9.97
C ARG A 125 2.29 9.19 -8.74
N PHE A 126 1.75 7.98 -8.91
CA PHE A 126 1.67 6.99 -7.83
C PHE A 126 3.06 6.46 -7.49
N LEU A 127 3.87 6.11 -8.49
CA LEU A 127 5.24 5.66 -8.28
C LEU A 127 6.07 6.74 -7.58
N ASN A 128 5.90 8.00 -7.96
CA ASN A 128 6.59 9.14 -7.34
C ASN A 128 6.19 9.31 -5.87
N ALA A 129 4.88 9.25 -5.57
CA ALA A 129 4.38 9.27 -4.20
C ALA A 129 4.91 8.08 -3.37
N TYR A 130 4.98 6.89 -3.97
CA TYR A 130 5.53 5.69 -3.35
C TYR A 130 7.02 5.84 -3.01
N VAL A 131 7.84 6.25 -3.98
CA VAL A 131 9.29 6.45 -3.79
C VAL A 131 9.54 7.52 -2.73
N LYS A 132 8.84 8.66 -2.81
CA LYS A 132 8.98 9.71 -1.81
C LYS A 132 8.57 9.25 -0.42
N ALA A 133 7.48 8.48 -0.29
CA ALA A 133 7.05 7.92 0.98
C ALA A 133 8.08 6.96 1.59
N ILE A 134 8.79 6.17 0.77
CA ILE A 134 9.92 5.35 1.24
C ILE A 134 11.01 6.23 1.84
N VAL A 135 11.44 7.26 1.09
CA VAL A 135 12.53 8.14 1.52
C VAL A 135 12.17 8.83 2.84
N ASP A 136 10.98 9.44 2.93
CA ASP A 136 10.57 10.15 4.14
C ASP A 136 10.38 9.20 5.34
N GLY A 137 9.73 8.04 5.12
CA GLY A 137 9.54 7.05 6.16
C GLY A 137 10.87 6.48 6.68
N ASN A 138 11.84 6.29 5.79
CA ASN A 138 13.16 5.84 6.18
C ASN A 138 14.00 6.92 6.87
N LYS A 139 13.92 8.18 6.44
CA LYS A 139 14.55 9.31 7.15
C LYS A 139 14.10 9.37 8.62
N VAL A 140 12.80 9.18 8.88
CA VAL A 140 12.27 9.17 10.26
C VAL A 140 12.73 7.93 11.03
N TYR A 141 12.67 6.74 10.44
CA TYR A 141 13.16 5.52 11.09
C TYR A 141 14.66 5.60 11.41
N ASN A 142 15.51 6.11 10.52
CA ASN A 142 16.96 6.17 10.76
C ASN A 142 17.31 7.12 11.91
N LYS A 143 16.48 8.14 12.15
CA LYS A 143 16.59 9.01 13.34
C LYS A 143 16.09 8.35 14.63
N ARG A 144 15.20 7.34 14.53
CA ARG A 144 14.56 6.65 15.66
C ARG A 144 14.38 5.16 15.36
N PRO A 145 15.46 4.37 15.26
CA PRO A 145 15.34 2.96 14.93
C PRO A 145 14.63 2.22 16.08
N THR A 146 13.79 1.27 15.71
CA THR A 146 13.02 0.44 16.65
C THR A 146 13.19 -1.05 16.32
N GLU A 147 13.12 -1.88 17.36
CA GLU A 147 13.17 -3.34 17.25
C GLU A 147 11.83 -3.99 16.86
N SER A 148 10.72 -3.38 17.29
CA SER A 148 9.38 -3.89 17.05
C SER A 148 8.71 -3.29 15.79
N GLY A 149 9.33 -2.27 15.19
CA GLY A 149 8.66 -1.44 14.20
C GLY A 149 7.75 -0.39 14.86
N PHE A 150 7.03 0.37 14.03
CA PHE A 150 6.17 1.45 14.51
C PHE A 150 4.70 1.04 14.53
N GLY A 151 3.99 1.43 15.60
CA GLY A 151 2.52 1.41 15.60
C GLY A 151 1.96 2.49 14.66
N VAL A 152 0.71 2.32 14.21
CA VAL A 152 0.08 3.31 13.29
C VAL A 152 -0.10 4.69 13.93
N GLU A 153 -0.50 4.74 15.21
CA GLU A 153 -0.66 6.01 15.94
C GLU A 153 0.67 6.75 16.13
N GLU A 154 1.70 5.99 16.46
CA GLU A 154 3.07 6.50 16.55
C GLU A 154 3.56 7.01 15.19
N ALA A 155 3.33 6.24 14.12
CA ALA A 155 3.69 6.65 12.76
C ALA A 155 2.97 7.92 12.32
N LEU A 156 1.67 8.08 12.61
CA LEU A 156 0.92 9.30 12.35
C LEU A 156 1.53 10.52 13.04
N THR A 157 2.05 10.33 14.25
CA THR A 157 2.67 11.41 15.03
C THR A 157 4.05 11.75 14.49
N LEU A 158 4.92 10.75 14.30
CA LEU A 158 6.31 10.94 13.88
C LEU A 158 6.43 11.51 12.46
N MET A 159 5.52 11.16 11.56
CA MET A 159 5.51 11.68 10.19
C MET A 159 4.91 13.09 10.08
N GLY A 160 4.41 13.67 11.18
CA GLY A 160 3.59 14.90 11.15
C GLY A 160 2.23 14.72 10.46
N SER A 161 1.93 13.52 9.97
CA SER A 161 0.71 13.18 9.25
C SER A 161 -0.55 13.34 10.10
N GLY A 162 -0.46 13.36 11.43
CA GLY A 162 -1.58 13.63 12.36
C GLY A 162 -2.24 15.01 12.19
N MET A 163 -1.64 15.91 11.41
CA MET A 163 -2.26 17.17 10.98
C MET A 163 -3.22 16.98 9.79
N VAL A 164 -3.01 15.95 8.97
CA VAL A 164 -3.72 15.69 7.71
C VAL A 164 -4.61 14.45 7.79
N LEU A 165 -4.15 13.42 8.51
CA LEU A 165 -4.77 12.12 8.70
C LEU A 165 -5.10 11.90 10.18
N VAL A 166 -6.13 11.10 10.44
CA VAL A 166 -6.49 10.63 11.78
C VAL A 166 -6.89 9.17 11.73
N GLN A 167 -6.47 8.40 12.74
CA GLN A 167 -6.97 7.04 12.94
C GLN A 167 -8.41 7.11 13.45
N ARG A 168 -9.35 6.56 12.69
CA ARG A 168 -10.77 6.49 13.07
C ARG A 168 -11.11 5.23 13.85
N SER A 169 -10.48 4.11 13.53
CA SER A 169 -10.65 2.86 14.27
C SER A 169 -9.43 1.97 14.19
N LYS A 170 -9.21 1.19 15.25
CA LYS A 170 -8.28 0.08 15.33
C LYS A 170 -9.04 -1.16 15.77
N ARG A 171 -8.84 -2.29 15.10
CA ARG A 171 -9.35 -3.59 15.56
C ARG A 171 -8.36 -4.70 15.31
N ALA A 172 -8.10 -5.48 16.35
CA ALA A 172 -7.47 -6.77 16.25
C ALA A 172 -8.51 -7.82 15.85
N TYR A 173 -8.18 -8.63 14.87
CA TYR A 173 -9.00 -9.72 14.36
C TYR A 173 -8.26 -11.03 14.50
N ALA A 174 -9.03 -12.10 14.65
CA ALA A 174 -8.57 -13.48 14.50
C ALA A 174 -9.53 -14.20 13.55
N GLY A 175 -9.05 -14.57 12.37
CA GLY A 175 -9.79 -15.38 11.40
C GLY A 175 -9.53 -14.98 9.95
N LYS A 176 -10.46 -15.36 9.06
CA LYS A 176 -10.32 -15.16 7.61
C LYS A 176 -10.40 -13.68 7.24
N LEU A 177 -9.26 -13.09 6.86
CA LEU A 177 -9.10 -11.69 6.45
C LEU A 177 -10.18 -11.17 5.46
N HIS A 178 -10.54 -11.98 4.46
CA HIS A 178 -11.54 -11.56 3.46
C HIS A 178 -12.93 -11.32 4.06
N GLY A 179 -13.30 -12.01 5.14
CA GLY A 179 -14.58 -11.81 5.82
C GLY A 179 -14.64 -10.44 6.48
N TYR A 180 -13.56 -10.05 7.16
CA TYR A 180 -13.44 -8.75 7.82
C TYR A 180 -13.30 -7.60 6.82
N MET A 181 -12.51 -7.78 5.75
CA MET A 181 -12.42 -6.79 4.68
C MET A 181 -13.78 -6.60 3.98
N ARG A 182 -14.54 -7.68 3.77
CA ARG A 182 -15.89 -7.58 3.20
C ARG A 182 -16.83 -6.79 4.11
N GLN A 183 -16.81 -7.07 5.42
CA GLN A 183 -17.59 -6.29 6.39
C GLN A 183 -17.24 -4.80 6.34
N ALA A 184 -15.94 -4.46 6.33
CA ALA A 184 -15.49 -3.07 6.23
C ALA A 184 -16.01 -2.38 4.95
N ILE A 185 -15.94 -3.05 3.81
CA ILE A 185 -16.44 -2.54 2.52
C ILE A 185 -17.98 -2.43 2.51
N ASP A 186 -18.69 -3.42 3.05
CA ASP A 186 -20.15 -3.39 3.15
C ASP A 186 -20.64 -2.20 3.98
N ILE A 187 -19.91 -1.84 5.04
CA ILE A 187 -20.25 -0.67 5.84
C ILE A 187 -20.05 0.62 5.05
N ILE A 188 -18.97 0.72 4.27
CA ILE A 188 -18.73 1.87 3.38
C ILE A 188 -19.86 2.01 2.36
N HIS A 189 -20.35 0.90 1.80
CA HIS A 189 -21.46 0.92 0.84
C HIS A 189 -22.81 1.29 1.49
N LYS A 190 -23.03 0.92 2.75
CA LYS A 190 -24.27 1.21 3.48
C LYS A 190 -24.32 2.63 4.04
N ASP A 191 -23.17 3.24 4.28
CA ASP A 191 -23.07 4.62 4.76
C ASP A 191 -23.05 5.62 3.59
N GLU A 192 -24.05 6.50 3.55
CA GLU A 192 -24.21 7.48 2.47
C GLU A 192 -23.03 8.46 2.36
N LYS A 193 -22.38 8.81 3.47
CA LYS A 193 -21.22 9.71 3.44
C LYS A 193 -19.98 8.94 2.96
N LEU A 194 -19.76 7.73 3.45
CA LEU A 194 -18.57 6.95 3.11
C LEU A 194 -18.58 6.45 1.66
N SER A 195 -19.75 6.08 1.15
CA SER A 195 -19.92 5.64 -0.25
C SER A 195 -19.59 6.75 -1.26
N ARG A 196 -19.67 8.02 -0.85
CA ARG A 196 -19.31 9.19 -1.68
C ARG A 196 -17.81 9.55 -1.62
N LEU A 197 -17.04 8.93 -0.72
CA LEU A 197 -15.61 9.18 -0.66
C LEU A 197 -14.92 8.66 -1.93
N LYS A 198 -13.98 9.45 -2.46
CA LYS A 198 -13.19 9.06 -3.63
C LYS A 198 -12.29 7.86 -3.33
N GLN A 199 -11.70 7.85 -2.14
CA GLN A 199 -10.79 6.82 -1.64
C GLN A 199 -10.99 6.64 -0.13
N VAL A 200 -10.82 5.41 0.33
CA VAL A 200 -10.75 5.01 1.73
C VAL A 200 -9.46 4.24 1.95
N PHE A 201 -8.74 4.57 3.01
CA PHE A 201 -7.43 4.01 3.32
C PHE A 201 -7.50 3.16 4.57
N PHE A 202 -7.04 1.93 4.47
CA PHE A 202 -6.81 1.06 5.61
C PHE A 202 -5.35 0.71 5.72
N LEU A 203 -4.84 0.57 6.95
CA LEU A 203 -3.56 -0.06 7.20
C LEU A 203 -3.84 -1.45 7.76
N LEU A 204 -3.21 -2.46 7.18
CA LEU A 204 -3.24 -3.81 7.72
C LEU A 204 -1.89 -4.09 8.37
N GLY A 205 -1.89 -4.25 9.68
CA GLY A 205 -0.70 -4.50 10.48
C GLY A 205 -0.65 -5.92 11.03
N SER A 206 0.51 -6.54 10.95
CA SER A 206 0.95 -7.66 11.80
C SER A 206 2.01 -7.17 12.80
N VAL A 207 2.62 -8.07 13.57
CA VAL A 207 3.59 -7.73 14.64
C VAL A 207 4.75 -6.86 14.13
N SER A 208 5.24 -7.11 12.92
CA SER A 208 6.43 -6.45 12.36
C SER A 208 6.25 -5.94 10.94
N HIS A 209 5.02 -6.01 10.40
CA HIS A 209 4.76 -5.70 8.99
C HIS A 209 3.46 -4.93 8.83
N CYS A 210 3.46 -3.95 7.93
CA CYS A 210 2.30 -3.11 7.67
C CYS A 210 2.17 -2.86 6.18
N ILE A 211 0.96 -2.96 5.67
CA ILE A 211 0.64 -2.66 4.27
C ILE A 211 -0.50 -1.66 4.20
N LEU A 212 -0.47 -0.84 3.16
CA LEU A 212 -1.53 0.12 2.88
C LEU A 212 -2.55 -0.55 1.96
N VAL A 213 -3.82 -0.55 2.34
CA VAL A 213 -4.95 -0.97 1.52
C VAL A 213 -5.75 0.26 1.12
N ILE A 214 -6.03 0.39 -0.17
CA ILE A 214 -6.72 1.52 -0.77
C ILE A 214 -7.99 1.00 -1.41
N TYR A 215 -9.14 1.56 -1.03
CA TYR A 215 -10.43 1.22 -1.61
C TYR A 215 -11.05 2.44 -2.28
N GLN A 216 -11.54 2.28 -3.50
CA GLN A 216 -12.26 3.31 -4.25
C GLN A 216 -13.74 2.88 -4.41
N PRO A 217 -14.66 3.43 -3.59
CA PRO A 217 -16.06 3.03 -3.58
C PRO A 217 -16.76 3.17 -4.94
N TRP A 218 -16.52 4.30 -5.61
CA TRP A 218 -17.20 4.68 -6.86
C TRP A 218 -16.96 3.71 -8.02
N ASN A 219 -15.77 3.09 -8.11
CA ASN A 219 -15.46 2.09 -9.14
C ASN A 219 -15.28 0.68 -8.57
N LYS A 220 -15.47 0.46 -7.27
CA LYS A 220 -15.29 -0.83 -6.59
C LYS A 220 -13.91 -1.44 -6.85
N THR A 221 -12.87 -0.61 -6.89
CA THR A 221 -11.48 -1.02 -7.01
C THR A 221 -10.85 -1.10 -5.63
N ILE A 222 -10.08 -2.16 -5.38
CA ILE A 222 -9.29 -2.33 -4.16
C ILE A 222 -7.84 -2.62 -4.54
N ALA A 223 -6.91 -2.00 -3.83
CA ALA A 223 -5.49 -2.25 -3.98
C ALA A 223 -4.79 -2.39 -2.63
N TYR A 224 -3.64 -3.07 -2.62
CA TYR A 224 -2.68 -2.98 -1.53
C TYR A 224 -1.30 -2.59 -2.04
N VAL A 225 -0.54 -1.94 -1.18
CA VAL A 225 0.87 -1.58 -1.37
C VAL A 225 1.67 -2.22 -0.24
N ASP A 226 2.68 -3.00 -0.62
CA ASP A 226 3.71 -3.47 0.29
C ASP A 226 5.04 -2.81 -0.08
N SER A 227 5.65 -2.12 0.88
CA SER A 227 6.94 -1.46 0.69
C SER A 227 8.14 -2.37 0.98
N SER A 228 7.93 -3.52 1.62
CA SER A 228 9.00 -4.49 1.86
C SER A 228 9.38 -5.25 0.61
N GLY A 229 10.69 -5.44 0.44
CA GLY A 229 11.23 -6.38 -0.53
C GLY A 229 11.15 -7.81 0.03
N HIS A 230 10.87 -8.77 -0.84
CA HIS A 230 10.88 -10.20 -0.50
C HIS A 230 11.67 -10.95 -1.56
N HIS A 231 12.73 -11.65 -1.15
CA HIS A 231 13.65 -12.34 -2.05
C HIS A 231 14.20 -11.42 -3.17
N ASP A 232 13.85 -11.71 -4.43
CA ASP A 232 14.27 -11.00 -5.64
C ASP A 232 13.26 -9.93 -6.08
N ASP A 233 12.25 -9.63 -5.26
CA ASP A 233 11.26 -8.60 -5.51
C ASP A 233 11.53 -7.37 -4.64
N GLY A 234 11.36 -6.18 -5.21
CA GLY A 234 11.23 -4.94 -4.43
C GLY A 234 9.84 -4.82 -3.80
N GLY A 235 9.36 -3.58 -3.70
CA GLY A 235 7.98 -3.33 -3.31
C GLY A 235 6.97 -3.93 -4.28
N THR A 236 5.73 -4.11 -3.80
CA THR A 236 4.63 -4.63 -4.61
C THR A 236 3.41 -3.76 -4.52
N PHE A 237 2.71 -3.65 -5.64
CA PHE A 237 1.40 -3.03 -5.73
C PHE A 237 0.45 -4.02 -6.40
N VAL A 238 -0.65 -4.33 -5.73
CA VAL A 238 -1.65 -5.29 -6.22
C VAL A 238 -2.99 -4.63 -6.24
N MET A 239 -3.74 -4.81 -7.32
CA MET A 239 -5.05 -4.21 -7.51
C MET A 239 -6.01 -5.19 -8.16
N CYS A 240 -7.27 -5.14 -7.73
CA CYS A 240 -8.35 -5.90 -8.35
C CYS A 240 -9.70 -5.18 -8.17
N ARG A 241 -10.74 -5.74 -8.77
CA ARG A 241 -12.12 -5.37 -8.43
C ARG A 241 -12.54 -6.02 -7.12
N GLU A 242 -13.43 -5.36 -6.39
CA GLU A 242 -14.04 -5.85 -5.14
C GLU A 242 -14.62 -7.28 -5.28
N SER A 243 -15.14 -7.63 -6.47
CA SER A 243 -15.64 -8.99 -6.74
C SER A 243 -14.59 -10.10 -6.58
N GLN A 244 -13.30 -9.74 -6.58
CA GLN A 244 -12.15 -10.65 -6.44
C GLN A 244 -11.51 -10.59 -5.04
N LEU A 245 -12.17 -9.97 -4.06
CA LEU A 245 -11.65 -9.74 -2.71
C LEU A 245 -11.05 -10.99 -2.05
N VAL A 246 -11.64 -12.17 -2.28
CA VAL A 246 -11.13 -13.44 -1.71
C VAL A 246 -9.72 -13.75 -2.23
N TYR A 247 -9.47 -13.58 -3.52
CA TYR A 247 -8.16 -13.83 -4.12
C TYR A 247 -7.16 -12.74 -3.73
N PHE A 248 -7.62 -11.49 -3.68
CA PHE A 248 -6.84 -10.35 -3.21
C PHE A 248 -6.33 -10.55 -1.79
N CYS A 249 -7.20 -10.92 -0.85
CA CYS A 249 -6.81 -11.18 0.54
C CYS A 249 -5.88 -12.41 0.66
N ARG A 250 -6.01 -13.42 -0.21
CA ARG A 250 -5.06 -14.55 -0.24
C ARG A 250 -3.67 -14.13 -0.68
N ALA A 251 -3.56 -13.31 -1.74
CA ALA A 251 -2.28 -12.77 -2.18
C ALA A 251 -1.62 -11.93 -1.07
N MET A 252 -2.43 -11.12 -0.38
CA MET A 252 -2.02 -10.31 0.75
C MET A 252 -1.49 -11.15 1.94
N ILE A 253 -2.21 -12.20 2.35
CA ILE A 253 -1.76 -13.11 3.44
C ILE A 253 -0.43 -13.77 3.11
N LEU A 254 -0.28 -14.28 1.88
CA LEU A 254 0.95 -14.91 1.43
C LEU A 254 2.12 -13.93 1.49
N ARG A 255 1.90 -12.68 1.07
CA ARG A 255 2.94 -11.65 1.07
C ARG A 255 3.32 -11.19 2.47
N MET A 256 2.35 -11.05 3.37
CA MET A 256 2.63 -10.64 4.75
C MET A 256 3.22 -11.76 5.63
N HIS A 257 3.42 -12.97 5.08
CA HIS A 257 3.82 -14.17 5.84
C HIS A 257 3.00 -14.35 7.12
N MET A 258 1.70 -14.04 7.08
CA MET A 258 0.84 -14.14 8.24
C MET A 258 0.65 -15.61 8.62
N GLN A 259 1.50 -16.11 9.53
CA GLN A 259 1.48 -17.50 10.02
C GLN A 259 0.27 -17.80 10.92
N ARG A 260 -0.43 -16.76 11.39
CA ARG A 260 -1.63 -16.86 12.22
C ARG A 260 -2.65 -15.87 11.71
N ASP A 261 -3.92 -16.24 11.77
CA ASP A 261 -5.08 -15.44 11.34
C ASP A 261 -5.27 -14.13 12.14
N SER A 262 -4.26 -13.66 12.88
CA SER A 262 -4.28 -12.48 13.72
C SER A 262 -3.71 -11.26 13.00
N PHE A 263 -4.50 -10.20 12.88
CA PHE A 263 -4.07 -8.93 12.29
C PHE A 263 -4.80 -7.75 12.91
N CYS A 264 -4.22 -6.57 12.77
CA CYS A 264 -4.88 -5.32 13.09
C CYS A 264 -5.29 -4.60 11.81
N LEU A 265 -6.57 -4.26 11.68
CA LEU A 265 -7.05 -3.33 10.65
C LEU A 265 -7.22 -1.95 11.26
N TYR A 266 -6.56 -0.97 10.65
CA TYR A 266 -6.65 0.43 11.01
C TYR A 266 -7.36 1.15 9.89
N TRP A 267 -8.33 1.99 10.22
CA TRP A 267 -8.89 2.93 9.25
C TRP A 267 -8.32 4.31 9.53
N ILE A 268 -7.66 4.88 8.52
CA ILE A 268 -7.19 6.27 8.52
C ILE A 268 -8.01 7.09 7.53
N ALA A 269 -8.33 8.33 7.92
CA ALA A 269 -9.12 9.25 7.10
C ALA A 269 -8.56 10.66 7.20
N ARG A 270 -8.97 11.54 6.28
CA ARG A 270 -8.65 12.96 6.35
C ARG A 270 -9.13 13.55 7.68
N LYS A 271 -8.30 14.40 8.27
CA LYS A 271 -8.68 15.31 9.35
C LYS A 271 -9.40 16.50 8.71
N GLU A 272 -10.71 16.53 8.79
CA GLU A 272 -11.51 17.68 8.34
C GLU A 272 -11.45 18.80 9.38
N LYS A 273 -11.36 20.06 8.91
CA LYS A 273 -11.30 21.26 9.78
C LYS A 273 -12.61 21.49 10.54
N ASP A 274 -13.75 21.09 9.96
CA ASP A 274 -15.08 21.25 10.55
C ASP A 274 -15.96 20.01 10.31
N SER A 275 -16.16 19.22 11.38
CA SER A 275 -17.36 18.39 11.64
C SER A 275 -17.57 17.02 10.94
N ILE A 276 -17.83 16.00 11.78
CA ILE A 276 -18.80 14.89 11.61
C ILE A 276 -18.57 13.87 10.46
N LEU A 277 -17.44 13.17 10.52
CA LEU A 277 -17.50 11.72 10.31
C LEU A 277 -17.65 11.08 11.69
N PRO A 278 -18.76 10.38 12.01
CA PRO A 278 -18.91 9.76 13.31
C PRO A 278 -17.72 8.82 13.56
N THR A 279 -16.99 9.08 14.65
CA THR A 279 -16.04 8.11 15.21
C THR A 279 -16.84 6.82 15.52
N PRO A 280 -16.35 5.62 15.14
CA PRO A 280 -17.23 4.66 14.48
C PRO A 280 -18.24 3.88 15.35
N LEU A 281 -19.51 3.92 14.92
CA LEU A 281 -20.44 2.78 14.99
C LEU A 281 -20.07 1.65 14.02
N LEU A 282 -19.06 1.82 13.15
CA LEU A 282 -18.79 0.89 12.03
C LEU A 282 -18.64 -0.57 12.46
N PHE A 283 -18.31 -0.85 13.70
CA PHE A 283 -18.08 -2.24 14.07
C PHE A 283 -18.71 -2.66 15.41
N SER A 284 -19.61 -1.85 16.00
CA SER A 284 -20.34 -2.23 17.23
C SER A 284 -21.25 -3.46 17.03
N LEU A 285 -21.54 -3.83 15.78
CA LEU A 285 -22.42 -4.95 15.41
C LEU A 285 -21.71 -6.34 15.37
N ALA A 286 -20.41 -6.44 15.61
CA ALA A 286 -19.71 -7.74 15.64
C ALA A 286 -19.69 -8.41 17.04
N LYS A 287 -20.59 -8.03 17.95
CA LYS A 287 -20.57 -8.40 19.37
C LYS A 287 -20.99 -9.86 19.68
N LYS A 288 -20.95 -10.79 18.72
CA LYS A 288 -21.42 -12.17 18.97
C LYS A 288 -20.47 -13.33 18.70
N SER A 289 -19.21 -13.17 18.27
CA SER A 289 -18.36 -14.39 18.15
C SER A 289 -16.84 -14.28 18.16
N SER A 290 -16.22 -13.17 18.56
CA SER A 290 -14.73 -13.14 18.65
C SER A 290 -14.28 -12.89 20.08
N ARG A 291 -13.55 -13.87 20.64
CA ARG A 291 -12.79 -13.72 21.89
C ARG A 291 -11.86 -12.52 21.71
N GLN A 292 -12.16 -11.42 22.40
CA GLN A 292 -11.24 -10.30 22.52
C GLN A 292 -10.08 -10.76 23.39
N TYR A 293 -8.90 -10.90 22.80
CA TYR A 293 -7.67 -11.01 23.57
C TYR A 293 -7.18 -9.60 23.84
N VAL A 294 -7.11 -9.23 25.12
CA VAL A 294 -6.36 -8.07 25.58
C VAL A 294 -4.88 -8.42 25.40
N ILE A 295 -4.21 -7.69 24.52
CA ILE A 295 -2.74 -7.71 24.47
C ILE A 295 -2.31 -6.61 25.43
N ASN A 296 -1.75 -7.02 26.57
CA ASN A 296 -0.98 -6.14 27.47
C ASN A 296 0.38 -5.86 26.83
#